data_AF-A0A1V5NM35-F1
#
_entry.id   AF-A0A1V5NM35-F1
#
_cell.length_a   1.000
_cell.length_b   1.000
_cell.length_c   1.000
_cell.angle_alpha   90.00
_cell.angle_beta   90.00
_cell.angle_gamma   90.00
#
_symmetry.space_group_name_H-M   'P 1'
#
loop_
_entity.id
_entity.type
_entity.pdbx_description
1 polymer ?
#
loop_
_entity_poly.entity_id
_entity_poly.type
_entity_poly.pdbx_seq_one_letter_code
_entity_poly.pdbx_strand_id
1 'polypeptide(L)'
;MNRDWDRVIMIKATDVESLHTLTLKKGQLSLKEGHSEDPDLTVISDSETLADIFYGDITPTEPYNDGTLRIMGAEDDIIRLDFISLLIWGE
;
A
#
# COMPACT_ATOMS: atom_id res chain seq x y z
N MET A 1 15.75 -6.72 -6.16
CA MET A 1 14.92 -7.24 -5.04
C MET A 1 13.42 -7.33 -5.37
N ASN A 2 12.81 -6.36 -6.07
CA ASN A 2 11.37 -6.38 -6.39
C ASN A 2 11.00 -6.96 -7.77
N ARG A 3 11.94 -7.62 -8.47
CA ARG A 3 11.67 -8.19 -9.81
C ARG A 3 10.85 -9.48 -9.76
N ASP A 4 10.88 -10.18 -8.63
CA ASP A 4 10.21 -11.47 -8.41
C ASP A 4 8.96 -11.33 -7.53
N TRP A 5 8.43 -10.11 -7.42
CA TRP A 5 7.23 -9.82 -6.63
C TRP A 5 6.22 -9.09 -7.50
N ASP A 6 5.39 -9.88 -8.17
CA ASP A 6 4.29 -9.35 -8.96
C ASP A 6 3.06 -9.29 -8.05
N ARG A 7 2.54 -8.07 -7.83
CA ARG A 7 1.39 -7.85 -6.94
C ARG A 7 0.43 -6.81 -7.48
N VAL A 8 -0.85 -7.06 -7.24
CA VAL A 8 -1.95 -6.11 -7.43
C VAL A 8 -2.36 -5.61 -6.05
N ILE A 9 -2.15 -4.33 -5.82
CA ILE A 9 -2.42 -3.65 -4.56
C ILE A 9 -3.58 -2.70 -4.78
N MET A 10 -4.68 -2.89 -4.05
CA MET A 10 -5.81 -1.98 -4.02
C MET A 10 -5.63 -0.98 -2.88
N ILE A 11 -5.81 0.31 -3.17
CA ILE A 11 -5.69 1.41 -2.20
C ILE A 11 -7.04 2.09 -2.10
N LYS A 12 -7.61 2.16 -0.90
CA LYS A 12 -8.95 2.69 -0.66
C LYS A 12 -8.95 3.75 0.44
N ALA A 13 -9.46 4.93 0.12
CA ALA A 13 -9.77 5.94 1.13
C ALA A 13 -11.11 5.62 1.82
N THR A 14 -11.23 5.91 3.12
CA THR A 14 -12.46 5.68 3.89
C THR A 14 -13.40 6.88 3.95
N ASP A 15 -12.90 8.07 3.66
CA ASP A 15 -13.51 9.38 3.85
C ASP A 15 -13.90 10.08 2.54
N VAL A 16 -13.33 9.64 1.41
CA VAL A 16 -13.66 10.11 0.05
C VAL A 16 -13.84 8.94 -0.91
N GLU A 17 -14.52 9.15 -2.02
CA GLU A 17 -14.67 8.15 -3.10
C GLU A 17 -13.38 8.01 -3.92
N SER A 18 -12.29 7.61 -3.26
CA SER A 18 -10.99 7.36 -3.89
C SER A 18 -10.62 5.89 -3.77
N LEU A 19 -10.47 5.26 -4.93
CA LEU A 19 -10.09 3.86 -5.06
C LEU A 19 -9.11 3.73 -6.20
N HIS A 20 -7.95 3.15 -5.93
CA HIS A 20 -6.89 2.99 -6.91
C HIS A 20 -6.35 1.58 -6.88
N THR A 21 -5.87 1.12 -8.03
CA THR A 21 -5.17 -0.14 -8.18
C THR A 21 -3.76 0.13 -8.67
N LEU A 22 -2.79 -0.31 -7.87
CA LEU A 22 -1.38 -0.29 -8.16
C LEU A 22 -0.94 -1.71 -8.53
N THR A 23 -0.36 -1.87 -9.72
CA THR A 23 0.13 -3.16 -10.21
C THR A 23 1.64 -3.09 -10.35
N LEU A 24 2.35 -3.92 -9.58
CA LEU A 24 3.75 -4.20 -9.76
C LEU A 24 3.89 -5.49 -10.57
N LYS A 25 4.53 -5.42 -11.74
CA LYS A 25 4.75 -6.59 -12.59
C LYS A 25 6.11 -6.54 -13.26
N LYS A 26 6.93 -7.57 -13.06
CA LYS A 26 8.32 -7.66 -13.55
C LYS A 26 9.16 -6.44 -13.17
N GLY A 27 8.91 -5.90 -11.98
CA GLY A 27 9.55 -4.68 -11.47
C GLY A 27 9.08 -3.38 -12.14
N GLN A 28 8.01 -3.39 -12.93
CA GLN A 28 7.35 -2.19 -13.46
C GLN A 28 6.10 -1.88 -12.65
N LEU A 29 5.97 -0.62 -12.26
CA LEU A 29 4.83 -0.12 -11.50
C LEU A 29 3.86 0.60 -12.44
N SER A 30 2.58 0.27 -12.36
CA SER A 30 1.50 0.99 -13.04
C SER A 30 0.38 1.31 -12.07
N LEU A 31 -0.21 2.49 -12.20
CA LEU A 31 -1.34 2.94 -11.38
C LEU A 31 -2.56 3.16 -12.28
N LYS A 32 -3.73 2.74 -11.79
CA LYS A 32 -5.02 2.97 -12.43
C LYS A 32 -6.06 3.35 -11.37
N GLU A 33 -6.96 4.25 -11.71
CA GLU A 33 -8.14 4.53 -10.89
C GLU A 33 -9.17 3.38 -10.98
N GLY A 34 -9.75 3.02 -9.84
CA GLY A 34 -10.77 2.00 -9.69
C GLY A 34 -10.30 0.72 -9.00
N HIS A 35 -11.26 -0.22 -8.89
CA HIS A 35 -11.16 -1.50 -8.19
C HIS A 35 -10.40 -2.57 -8.99
N SER A 36 -9.77 -3.50 -8.29
CA SER A 36 -9.32 -4.80 -8.82
C SER A 36 -10.16 -5.92 -8.21
N GLU A 37 -10.72 -6.82 -9.02
CA GLU A 37 -11.60 -7.89 -8.53
C GLU A 37 -10.93 -8.86 -7.55
N ASP A 38 -9.62 -9.06 -7.70
CA ASP A 38 -8.82 -9.98 -6.89
C ASP A 38 -7.47 -9.33 -6.56
N PRO A 39 -7.42 -8.42 -5.57
CA PRO A 39 -6.18 -7.79 -5.16
C PRO A 39 -5.39 -8.72 -4.22
N ASP A 40 -4.08 -8.82 -4.44
CA ASP A 40 -3.20 -9.56 -3.52
C ASP A 40 -3.06 -8.84 -2.17
N LEU A 41 -3.11 -7.49 -2.21
CA LEU A 41 -3.04 -6.62 -1.04
C LEU A 41 -4.12 -5.55 -1.12
N THR A 42 -4.72 -5.21 0.02
CA THR A 42 -5.62 -4.07 0.16
C THR A 42 -5.13 -3.15 1.27
N VAL A 43 -4.89 -1.88 0.93
CA VAL A 43 -4.44 -0.81 1.83
C VAL A 43 -5.61 0.15 2.04
N ILE A 44 -5.97 0.40 3.30
CA ILE A 44 -7.15 1.19 3.69
C ILE A 44 -6.74 2.20 4.75
N SER A 45 -7.02 3.48 4.53
CA SER A 45 -6.94 4.55 5.54
C SER A 45 -7.83 5.72 5.11
N ASP A 46 -7.88 6.81 5.87
CA ASP A 46 -8.39 8.09 5.36
C ASP A 46 -7.44 8.72 4.31
N SER A 47 -7.97 9.69 3.56
CA SER A 47 -7.28 10.32 2.45
C SER A 47 -6.06 11.14 2.87
N GLU A 48 -6.11 11.76 4.05
CA GLU A 48 -5.01 12.57 4.61
C GLU A 48 -3.82 11.67 4.95
N THR A 49 -4.05 10.60 5.72
CA THR A 49 -3.03 9.62 6.08
C THR A 49 -2.40 8.96 4.83
N LEU A 50 -3.22 8.57 3.84
CA LEU A 50 -2.70 8.01 2.59
C LEU A 50 -1.82 9.02 1.85
N ALA A 51 -2.26 10.28 1.75
CA ALA A 51 -1.49 11.32 1.09
C ALA A 51 -0.15 11.56 1.79
N ASP A 52 -0.16 11.74 3.10
CA ASP A 52 1.05 12.02 3.89
C ASP A 52 2.08 10.87 3.77
N ILE A 53 1.61 9.61 3.79
CA ILE A 53 2.48 8.45 3.55
C ILE A 53 3.04 8.47 2.11
N PHE A 54 2.22 8.74 1.09
CA PHE A 54 2.73 8.73 -0.29
C PHE A 54 3.67 9.91 -0.60
N TYR A 55 3.52 11.04 0.09
CA TYR A 55 4.33 12.23 -0.14
C TYR A 55 5.68 12.23 0.56
N GLY A 56 5.85 11.46 1.63
CA GLY A 56 7.08 11.57 2.42
C GLY A 56 6.89 12.07 3.84
N ASP A 57 5.69 12.51 4.20
CA ASP A 57 5.49 13.40 5.35
C ASP A 57 5.39 12.62 6.67
N ILE A 58 4.87 11.40 6.62
CA ILE A 58 4.85 10.46 7.75
C ILE A 58 5.29 9.05 7.31
N THR A 59 5.81 8.27 8.25
CA THR A 59 6.05 6.84 8.03
C THR A 59 4.75 6.05 8.24
N PRO A 60 4.56 4.89 7.59
CA PRO A 60 3.35 4.09 7.77
C PRO A 60 3.30 3.33 9.11
N THR A 61 4.37 3.37 9.91
CA THR A 61 4.53 2.58 11.13
C THR A 61 3.53 2.98 12.22
N GLU A 62 3.43 4.26 12.55
CA GLU A 62 2.48 4.75 13.55
C GLU A 62 1.02 4.52 13.12
N PRO A 63 0.60 4.91 11.89
CA PRO A 63 -0.74 4.62 11.39
C PRO A 63 -1.09 3.12 11.35
N TYR A 64 -0.11 2.26 11.07
CA TYR A 64 -0.34 0.82 11.07
C TYR A 64 -0.57 0.29 12.49
N ASN A 65 0.23 0.75 13.45
CA ASN A 65 0.17 0.31 14.83
C ASN A 65 -1.09 0.77 15.57
N ASP A 66 -1.60 1.96 15.26
CA ASP A 66 -2.84 2.49 15.87
C ASP A 66 -4.12 2.05 15.13
N GLY A 67 -3.98 1.46 13.93
CA GLY A 67 -5.05 0.88 13.13
C GLY A 67 -5.79 1.88 12.22
N THR A 68 -5.27 3.10 12.09
CA THR A 68 -5.72 4.07 11.06
C THR A 68 -5.37 3.56 9.66
N LEU A 69 -4.14 3.07 9.46
CA LEU A 69 -3.73 2.33 8.28
C LEU A 69 -3.96 0.82 8.46
N ARG A 70 -4.74 0.23 7.57
CA ARG A 70 -5.01 -1.21 7.55
C ARG A 70 -4.50 -1.84 6.28
N ILE A 71 -3.80 -2.95 6.43
CA ILE A 71 -3.25 -3.73 5.32
C ILE A 71 -3.79 -5.14 5.41
N MET A 72 -4.40 -5.61 4.33
CA MET A 72 -4.99 -6.95 4.21
C MET A 72 -4.35 -7.69 3.06
N GLY A 73 -4.04 -8.97 3.24
CA GLY A 73 -3.46 -9.84 2.23
C GLY A 73 -2.79 -11.07 2.86
N ALA A 74 -1.97 -11.77 2.09
CA ALA A 74 -1.17 -12.87 2.63
C ALA A 74 -0.09 -12.36 3.60
N GLU A 75 0.20 -13.13 4.65
CA GLU A 75 1.21 -12.77 5.66
C GLU A 75 2.58 -12.48 5.05
N ASP A 76 3.03 -13.33 4.12
CA ASP A 76 4.30 -13.15 3.39
C ASP A 76 4.37 -11.81 2.64
N ASP A 77 3.24 -11.34 2.12
CA ASP A 77 3.16 -10.08 1.38
C ASP A 77 3.13 -8.86 2.30
N ILE A 78 2.48 -8.98 3.45
CA ILE A 78 2.50 -7.94 4.48
C ILE A 78 3.91 -7.78 5.04
N ILE A 79 4.59 -8.89 5.39
CA ILE A 79 5.98 -8.87 5.86
C ILE A 79 6.89 -8.24 4.79
N ARG A 80 6.68 -8.59 3.51
CA ARG A 80 7.48 -8.01 2.43
C ARG A 80 7.23 -6.52 2.23
N LEU A 81 5.99 -6.07 2.38
CA LEU A 81 5.64 -4.66 2.33
C LEU A 81 6.28 -3.88 3.50
N ASP A 82 6.33 -4.47 4.68
CA ASP A 82 7.02 -3.91 5.86
C ASP A 82 8.53 -3.73 5.61
N PHE A 83 9.19 -4.74 5.04
CA PHE A 83 10.59 -4.59 4.61
C PHE A 83 10.80 -3.49 3.57
N ILE A 84 9.87 -3.33 2.62
CA ILE A 84 9.93 -2.25 1.63
C ILE A 84 9.76 -0.89 2.32
N SER A 85 8.83 -0.79 3.27
CA SER A 85 8.62 0.40 4.11
C SER A 85 9.91 0.80 4.82
N LEU A 86 10.53 -0.13 5.56
CA LEU A 86 11.83 0.08 6.23
C LEU A 86 12.91 0.60 5.28
N LEU A 87 12.99 0.09 4.04
CA LEU A 87 13.97 0.54 3.05
C LEU A 87 13.70 1.94 2.50
N ILE A 88 12.44 2.35 2.39
CA ILE A 88 12.04 3.67 1.88
C ILE A 88 12.22 4.73 2.97
N TRP A 89 11.80 4.43 4.19
CA TRP A 89 11.69 5.38 5.29
C TRP A 89 12.91 5.40 6.22
N GLY A 90 13.71 4.32 6.24
CA GLY A 90 14.97 4.26 6.97
C GLY A 90 14.82 4.20 8.50
N GLU A 91 13.75 3.58 8.98
CA GLU A 91 13.58 3.29 10.42
C GLU A 91 14.62 2.29 10.95
#